data_AF-A0A1H8S4A0-F1
#
_entry.id   AF-A0A1H8S4A0-F1
#
_cell.length_a   1.000
_cell.length_b   1.000
_cell.length_c   1.000
_cell.angle_alpha   90.00
_cell.angle_beta   90.00
_cell.angle_gamma   90.00
#
_symmetry.space_group_name_H-M   'P 1'
#
loop_
_entity.id
_entity.type
_entity.pdbx_description
1 polymer ?
#
loop_
_entity_poly.entity_id
_entity_poly.type
_entity_poly.pdbx_seq_one_letter_code
_entity_poly.pdbx_strand_id
1 'polypeptide(L)'
;MSTDGDVDTSRTSVRTYVPAYQKEEWERQADRMDMSLSEFVRSMVQAGRRGFEGGGAGGTPDDTPADDGRDLERQIVAELRERGCCSWDELVSAVTDDIESELERTLQESPRIQHSPRQGGYLLEDA
;
A
#
# COMPACT_ATOMS: atom_id res chain seq x y z
N MET A 1 18.84 30.28 -34.45
CA MET A 1 19.58 29.49 -33.45
C MET A 1 18.84 29.66 -32.15
N SER A 2 18.28 28.56 -31.65
CA SER A 2 17.34 28.55 -30.53
C SER A 2 18.06 28.92 -29.22
N THR A 3 17.45 29.82 -28.47
CA THR A 3 17.82 30.15 -27.09
C THR A 3 17.60 28.92 -26.22
N ASP A 4 18.69 28.30 -25.78
CA ASP A 4 18.66 27.34 -24.68
C ASP A 4 18.30 28.13 -23.42
N GLY A 5 17.05 28.04 -23.01
CA GLY A 5 16.55 28.69 -21.81
C GLY A 5 17.04 27.91 -20.60
N ASP A 6 18.00 28.48 -19.88
CA ASP A 6 18.53 27.96 -18.62
C ASP A 6 17.35 27.65 -17.67
N VAL A 7 17.10 26.36 -17.42
CA VAL A 7 16.00 25.90 -16.57
C VAL A 7 16.34 26.23 -15.12
N ASP A 8 15.46 26.96 -14.44
CA ASP A 8 15.64 27.33 -13.04
C ASP A 8 15.75 26.07 -12.15
N THR A 9 16.95 25.80 -11.65
CA THR A 9 17.27 24.64 -10.79
C THR A 9 17.04 24.94 -9.30
N SER A 10 16.44 26.08 -8.96
CA SER A 10 16.19 26.47 -7.57
C SER A 10 15.24 25.50 -6.87
N ARG A 11 15.56 25.14 -5.62
CA ARG A 11 14.72 24.26 -4.81
C ARG A 11 13.53 25.03 -4.26
N THR A 12 12.32 24.56 -4.55
CA THR A 12 11.08 25.04 -3.92
C THR A 12 10.47 23.98 -3.01
N SER A 13 9.69 24.40 -2.01
CA SER A 13 8.99 23.48 -1.10
C SER A 13 7.60 23.13 -1.63
N VAL A 14 7.20 21.87 -1.44
CA VAL A 14 5.87 21.36 -1.77
C VAL A 14 5.25 20.84 -0.49
N ARG A 15 3.98 21.17 -0.25
CA ARG A 15 3.23 20.71 0.92
C ARG A 15 2.02 19.89 0.47
N THR A 16 1.81 18.75 1.12
CA THR A 16 0.67 17.86 0.90
C THR A 16 0.16 17.33 2.23
N TYR A 17 -0.96 16.62 2.19
CA TYR A 17 -1.58 15.97 3.34
C TYR A 17 -1.48 14.45 3.19
N VAL A 18 -1.18 13.77 4.29
CA VAL A 18 -1.16 12.31 4.40
C VAL A 18 -1.81 11.91 5.74
N PRO A 19 -2.41 10.71 5.85
CA PRO A 19 -2.88 10.20 7.12
C PRO A 19 -1.77 10.21 8.18
N ALA A 20 -2.13 10.49 9.44
CA ALA A 20 -1.17 10.66 10.53
C ALA A 20 -0.28 9.42 10.73
N TYR A 21 -0.89 8.23 10.74
CA TYR A 21 -0.17 6.96 10.90
C TYR A 21 0.89 6.72 9.81
N GLN A 22 0.64 7.20 8.59
CA GLN A 22 1.54 7.01 7.46
C GLN A 22 2.77 7.91 7.59
N LYS A 23 2.56 9.16 8.06
CA LYS A 23 3.67 10.06 8.40
C LYS A 23 4.54 9.48 9.50
N GLU A 24 3.95 8.90 10.54
CA GLU A 24 4.69 8.27 11.63
C GLU A 24 5.55 7.09 11.16
N GLU A 25 5.03 6.26 10.24
CA GLU A 25 5.82 5.17 9.65
C GLU A 25 6.99 5.71 8.82
N TRP A 26 6.79 6.74 8.02
CA TRP A 26 7.88 7.36 7.26
C TRP A 26 8.93 8.01 8.14
N GLU A 27 8.54 8.59 9.28
CA GLU A 27 9.49 9.11 10.27
C GLU A 27 10.37 7.97 10.83
N ARG A 28 9.77 6.84 11.23
CA ARG A 28 10.53 5.67 11.69
C ARG A 28 11.49 5.14 10.63
N GLN A 29 11.09 5.15 9.36
CA GLN A 29 11.91 4.68 8.24
C GLN A 29 13.04 5.66 7.93
N ALA A 30 12.77 6.95 7.96
CA ALA A 30 13.78 7.99 7.79
C ALA A 30 14.84 7.94 8.90
N ASP A 31 14.42 7.76 10.15
CA ASP A 31 15.32 7.57 11.30
C ASP A 31 16.20 6.33 11.13
N ARG A 32 15.64 5.22 10.65
CA ARG A 32 16.40 3.99 10.36
C ARG A 32 17.47 4.20 9.28
N MET A 33 17.23 5.10 8.34
CA MET A 33 18.15 5.44 7.26
C MET A 33 19.09 6.60 7.61
N ASP A 34 19.00 7.18 8.80
CA ASP A 34 19.74 8.38 9.23
C ASP A 34 19.51 9.57 8.26
N MET A 35 18.26 9.74 7.84
CA MET A 35 17.84 10.76 6.89
C MET A 35 16.76 11.66 7.47
N SER A 36 16.69 12.90 7.01
CA SER A 36 15.52 13.74 7.31
C SER A 36 14.26 13.22 6.60
N LEU A 37 13.09 13.40 7.21
CA LEU A 37 11.80 13.04 6.58
C LEU A 37 11.64 13.64 5.18
N SER A 38 12.07 14.89 4.97
CA SER A 38 12.02 15.56 3.66
C SER A 38 12.92 14.90 2.61
N GLU A 39 14.03 14.31 3.04
CA GLU A 39 14.98 13.62 2.16
C GLU A 39 14.52 12.21 1.84
N PHE A 40 13.95 11.53 2.83
CA PHE A 40 13.27 10.25 2.65
C PHE A 40 12.11 10.36 1.66
N VAL A 41 11.19 11.31 1.86
CA VAL A 41 10.04 11.56 0.96
C VAL A 41 10.52 11.91 -0.45
N ARG A 42 11.56 12.74 -0.58
CA ARG A 42 12.15 13.06 -1.90
C ARG A 42 12.65 11.81 -2.61
N SER A 43 13.37 10.94 -1.90
CA SER A 43 13.92 9.70 -2.45
C SER A 43 12.81 8.73 -2.89
N MET A 44 11.76 8.59 -2.09
CA MET A 44 10.56 7.81 -2.42
C MET A 44 9.87 8.34 -3.69
N VAL A 45 9.66 9.66 -3.80
CA VAL A 45 9.06 10.28 -4.99
C VAL A 45 9.94 10.09 -6.23
N GLN A 46 11.25 10.21 -6.10
CA GLN A 46 12.19 9.96 -7.20
C GLN A 46 12.22 8.49 -7.63
N ALA A 47 12.03 7.54 -6.70
CA ALA A 47 11.89 6.13 -7.02
C ALA A 47 10.54 5.83 -7.70
N GLY A 48 9.44 6.40 -7.17
CA GLY A 48 8.11 6.27 -7.76
C GLY A 48 8.02 6.84 -9.17
N ARG A 49 8.63 8.01 -9.41
CA ARG A 49 8.73 8.60 -10.77
C ARG A 49 9.49 7.71 -11.75
N ARG A 50 10.60 7.10 -11.32
CA ARG A 50 11.33 6.14 -12.16
C ARG A 50 10.46 4.93 -12.53
N GLY A 51 9.65 4.43 -11.60
CA GLY A 51 8.68 3.36 -11.87
C GLY A 51 7.52 3.79 -12.77
N PHE A 52 7.16 5.08 -12.78
CA PHE A 52 6.07 5.62 -13.60
C PHE A 52 6.52 6.00 -15.03
N GLU A 53 7.75 6.51 -15.18
CA GLU A 53 8.34 6.90 -16.47
C GLU A 53 8.94 5.69 -17.23
N GLY A 54 9.31 4.61 -16.51
CA GLY A 54 9.86 3.37 -17.04
C GLY A 54 8.80 2.32 -17.44
N GLY A 55 7.79 2.71 -18.21
CA GLY A 55 6.75 1.80 -18.69
C GLY A 55 7.29 0.71 -19.63
N GLY A 56 7.75 -0.41 -19.09
CA GLY A 56 8.00 -1.64 -19.86
C GLY A 56 9.17 -2.49 -19.36
N ALA A 57 8.83 -3.60 -18.70
CA ALA A 57 9.64 -4.80 -18.43
C ALA A 57 10.71 -4.76 -17.31
N GLY A 58 10.38 -5.44 -16.21
CA GLY A 58 11.24 -6.51 -15.68
C GLY A 58 12.29 -6.09 -14.65
N GLY A 59 11.86 -6.01 -13.39
CA GLY A 59 12.74 -6.09 -12.23
C GLY A 59 11.93 -6.50 -11.02
N THR A 60 11.79 -7.80 -10.80
CA THR A 60 11.13 -8.41 -9.64
C THR A 60 11.76 -7.85 -8.36
N PRO A 61 10.99 -7.20 -7.45
CA PRO A 61 11.42 -7.13 -6.07
C PRO A 61 11.26 -8.53 -5.50
N ASP A 62 12.40 -9.08 -5.10
CA ASP A 62 12.60 -10.18 -4.17
C ASP A 62 11.42 -10.39 -3.20
N ASP A 63 11.03 -11.66 -3.02
CA ASP A 63 9.91 -12.19 -2.22
C ASP A 63 9.64 -11.44 -0.92
N THR A 64 8.83 -10.39 -1.03
CA THR A 64 8.10 -9.80 0.08
C THR A 64 6.67 -9.68 -0.42
N PRO A 65 5.63 -10.12 0.33
CA PRO A 65 4.26 -9.86 -0.09
C PRO A 65 4.00 -8.35 0.08
N ALA A 66 4.45 -7.58 -0.91
CA ALA A 66 4.18 -6.15 -1.10
C ALA A 66 3.07 -5.99 -2.16
N ASP A 67 2.17 -6.97 -2.25
CA ASP A 67 1.03 -6.97 -3.17
C ASP A 67 -0.24 -6.43 -2.48
N ASP A 68 -0.25 -6.29 -1.16
CA ASP A 68 -1.38 -5.78 -0.37
C ASP A 68 -1.86 -4.38 -0.82
N GLY A 69 -0.93 -3.45 -1.09
CA GLY A 69 -1.30 -2.11 -1.57
C GLY A 69 -1.77 -2.06 -3.02
N ARG A 70 -1.25 -2.94 -3.88
CA ARG A 70 -1.56 -2.98 -5.32
C ARG A 70 -2.82 -3.81 -5.60
N ASP A 71 -3.10 -4.80 -4.76
CA ASP A 71 -4.35 -5.56 -4.76
C ASP A 71 -5.53 -4.69 -4.36
N LEU A 72 -5.39 -3.89 -3.30
CA LEU A 72 -6.45 -2.97 -2.86
C LEU A 72 -6.83 -1.97 -3.96
N GLU A 73 -5.85 -1.36 -4.62
CA GLU A 73 -6.12 -0.44 -5.74
C GLU A 73 -6.84 -1.17 -6.90
N ARG A 74 -6.39 -2.39 -7.25
CA ARG A 74 -7.05 -3.21 -8.27
C ARG A 74 -8.51 -3.51 -7.93
N GLN A 75 -8.77 -3.87 -6.68
CA GLN A 75 -10.10 -4.20 -6.18
C GLN A 75 -11.03 -2.99 -6.19
N ILE A 76 -10.58 -1.83 -5.69
CA ILE A 76 -11.33 -0.58 -5.74
C ILE A 76 -11.66 -0.18 -7.19
N VAL A 77 -10.69 -0.31 -8.11
CA VAL A 77 -10.91 0.00 -9.52
C VAL A 77 -11.89 -0.98 -10.18
N ALA A 78 -11.87 -2.26 -9.80
CA ALA A 78 -12.83 -3.25 -10.28
C ALA A 78 -14.26 -2.91 -9.83
N GLU A 79 -14.46 -2.62 -8.54
CA GLU A 79 -15.75 -2.22 -7.99
C GLU A 79 -16.29 -0.94 -8.66
N LEU A 80 -15.45 0.06 -8.82
CA LEU A 80 -15.84 1.31 -9.50
C LEU A 80 -16.14 1.11 -10.99
N ARG A 81 -15.50 0.14 -11.66
CA ARG A 81 -15.82 -0.19 -13.06
C ARG A 81 -17.17 -0.89 -13.19
N GLU A 82 -17.51 -1.74 -12.24
CA GLU A 82 -18.77 -2.49 -12.26
C GLU A 82 -19.96 -1.61 -11.85
N ARG A 83 -19.82 -0.86 -10.77
CA ARG A 83 -20.90 -0.06 -10.17
C ARG A 83 -20.94 1.38 -10.69
N GLY A 84 -19.88 1.84 -11.34
CA GLY A 84 -19.74 3.19 -11.91
C GLY A 84 -19.44 4.27 -10.89
N CYS A 85 -20.20 4.33 -9.79
CA CYS A 85 -19.89 5.16 -8.62
C CYS A 85 -20.24 4.42 -7.33
N CYS A 86 -19.33 4.51 -6.35
CA CYS A 86 -19.51 3.96 -5.01
C CYS A 86 -19.25 5.05 -3.99
N SER A 87 -20.01 5.03 -2.91
CA SER A 87 -19.73 5.75 -1.69
C SER A 87 -18.56 5.10 -0.93
N TRP A 88 -18.03 5.83 0.05
CA TRP A 88 -16.98 5.34 0.93
C TRP A 88 -17.38 4.03 1.63
N ASP A 89 -18.57 3.99 2.21
CA ASP A 89 -19.06 2.83 2.96
C ASP A 89 -19.23 1.60 2.06
N GLU A 90 -19.64 1.79 0.80
CA GLU A 90 -19.75 0.70 -0.18
C GLU A 90 -18.37 0.13 -0.57
N LEU A 91 -17.37 0.98 -0.75
CA LEU A 91 -16.01 0.52 -1.03
C LEU A 91 -15.39 -0.21 0.17
N VAL A 92 -15.62 0.30 1.39
CA VAL A 92 -15.15 -0.38 2.61
C VAL A 92 -15.82 -1.73 2.77
N SER A 93 -17.13 -1.84 2.54
CA SER A 93 -17.85 -3.13 2.58
C SER A 93 -17.26 -4.10 1.58
N ALA A 94 -17.13 -3.70 0.31
CA ALA A 94 -16.62 -4.59 -0.75
C ALA A 94 -15.20 -5.10 -0.43
N VAL A 95 -14.31 -4.22 0.06
CA VAL A 95 -12.96 -4.62 0.44
C VAL A 95 -12.95 -5.55 1.65
N THR A 96 -13.78 -5.24 2.66
CA THR A 96 -13.83 -6.01 3.90
C THR A 96 -14.46 -7.38 3.67
N ASP A 97 -15.50 -7.49 2.85
CA ASP A 97 -16.17 -8.75 2.52
C ASP A 97 -15.21 -9.77 1.89
N ASP A 98 -14.32 -9.30 1.01
CA ASP A 98 -13.30 -10.15 0.39
C ASP A 98 -12.23 -10.60 1.39
N ILE A 99 -11.77 -9.70 2.28
CA ILE A 99 -10.82 -10.03 3.36
C ILE A 99 -11.46 -11.01 4.36
N GLU A 100 -12.72 -10.81 4.71
CA GLU A 100 -13.48 -11.72 5.59
C GLU A 100 -13.62 -13.10 4.95
N SER A 101 -13.86 -13.17 3.64
CA SER A 101 -13.92 -14.42 2.88
C SER A 101 -12.56 -15.14 2.84
N GLU A 102 -11.47 -14.39 2.68
CA GLU A 102 -10.11 -14.94 2.71
C GLU A 102 -9.73 -15.45 4.12
N LEU A 103 -10.11 -14.71 5.15
CA LEU A 103 -9.94 -15.11 6.54
C LEU A 103 -10.71 -16.40 6.82
N GLU A 104 -11.99 -16.48 6.44
CA GLU A 104 -12.81 -17.68 6.62
C GLU A 104 -12.17 -18.89 5.94
N ARG A 105 -11.73 -18.74 4.68
CA ARG A 105 -11.04 -19.80 3.94
C ARG A 105 -9.77 -20.25 4.63
N THR A 106 -8.93 -19.31 5.06
CA THR A 106 -7.66 -19.60 5.72
C THR A 106 -7.87 -20.36 7.03
N LEU A 107 -8.88 -19.97 7.81
CA LEU A 107 -9.25 -20.64 9.05
C LEU A 107 -9.78 -22.06 8.81
N GLN A 108 -10.52 -22.29 7.73
CA GLN A 108 -11.00 -23.63 7.35
C GLN A 108 -9.88 -24.53 6.83
N GLU A 109 -8.94 -23.98 6.07
CA GLU A 109 -7.84 -24.72 5.43
C GLU A 109 -6.66 -24.97 6.37
N SER A 110 -6.57 -24.24 7.49
CA SER A 110 -5.49 -24.38 8.47
C SER A 110 -5.87 -25.37 9.59
N PRO A 111 -5.47 -26.65 9.52
CA PRO A 111 -5.83 -27.65 10.54
C PRO A 111 -5.25 -27.36 11.93
N ARG A 112 -4.30 -26.43 12.02
CA ARG A 112 -3.67 -25.98 13.28
C ARG A 112 -4.49 -24.90 13.98
N ILE A 113 -5.50 -24.30 13.33
CA ILE A 113 -6.31 -23.24 13.93
C ILE A 113 -7.70 -23.82 14.20
N GLN A 114 -8.06 -23.95 15.47
CA GLN A 114 -9.34 -24.50 15.88
C GLN A 114 -10.23 -23.45 16.53
N HIS A 115 -11.51 -23.46 16.17
CA HIS A 115 -12.51 -22.65 16.85
C HIS A 115 -12.78 -23.21 18.26
N SER A 116 -12.66 -22.37 19.28
CA SER A 116 -12.95 -22.68 20.68
C SER A 116 -14.31 -22.14 21.09
N PRO A 117 -15.35 -22.99 21.19
CA PRO A 117 -16.70 -22.55 21.56
C PRO A 117 -16.78 -22.01 22.99
N ARG A 118 -15.86 -22.44 23.86
CA ARG A 118 -15.83 -22.04 25.28
C ARG A 118 -15.27 -20.63 25.48
N GLN A 119 -14.37 -20.20 24.60
CA GLN A 119 -13.73 -18.88 24.68
C GLN A 119 -14.28 -17.91 23.63
N GLY A 120 -15.05 -18.40 22.65
CA GLY A 120 -15.67 -17.58 21.61
C GLY A 120 -14.66 -17.05 20.58
N GLY A 121 -13.59 -17.79 20.31
CA GLY A 121 -12.51 -17.38 19.41
C GLY A 121 -11.72 -18.55 18.84
N TYR A 122 -10.58 -18.28 18.20
CA TYR A 122 -9.73 -19.28 17.58
C TYR A 122 -8.47 -19.54 18.41
N LEU A 123 -8.05 -20.79 18.52
CA LEU A 123 -6.85 -21.24 19.22
C LEU A 123 -5.90 -21.90 18.23
N LEU A 124 -4.60 -21.75 18.48
CA LEU A 124 -3.58 -22.53 17.78
C LEU A 124 -3.40 -23.86 18.50
N GLU A 125 -3.57 -24.97 17.78
CA GLU A 125 -3.14 -26.28 18.23
C GLU A 125 -1.67 -26.48 17.85
N ASP A 126 -0.83 -26.53 18.89
CA ASP A 126 0.49 -27.13 18.77
C ASP A 126 0.32 -28.65 18.69
N ALA A 127 0.80 -29.22 17.58
CA ALA A 127 0.75 -30.66 17.30
C ALA A 127 1.51 -31.49 18.36
#